data_AF-A0A091LTZ4-F1
#
_entry.id   AF-A0A091LTZ4-F1
#
_cell.length_a   1.000
_cell.length_b   1.000
_cell.length_c   1.000
_cell.angle_alpha   90.00
_cell.angle_beta   90.00
_cell.angle_gamma   90.00
#
_symmetry.space_group_name_H-M   'P 1'
#
loop_
_entity.id
_entity.type
_entity.pdbx_description
1 polymer ?
#
loop_
_entity_poly.entity_id
_entity_poly.type
_entity_poly.pdbx_seq_one_letter_code
_entity_poly.pdbx_strand_id
1 'polypeptide(L)'
;GKAPMPRPHYKPQEPNGCSSYFLGLKLDLGIPAMTKCCNQLDVCYDTCGANKYRCDAKFRWCLHSICSDLKRSLGFVSKVEACESVADAVFNAVWTLGCRPFMNSQRSACICNEEERDEL
;
A
#
# COMPACT_ATOMS: atom_id res chain seq x y z
N GLY A 1 -1.55 -25.58 -0.41
CA GLY A 1 -2.60 -25.05 -1.30
C GLY A 1 -2.02 -24.77 -2.67
N LYS A 2 -2.85 -24.76 -3.72
CA LYS A 2 -2.44 -24.31 -5.07
C LYS A 2 -2.18 -22.80 -5.08
N ALA A 3 -1.26 -22.34 -5.93
CA ALA A 3 -1.02 -20.91 -6.11
C ALA A 3 -2.27 -20.23 -6.71
N PRO A 4 -2.58 -18.97 -6.30
CA PRO A 4 -3.68 -18.23 -6.89
C PRO A 4 -3.38 -17.88 -8.36
N MET A 5 -4.42 -17.84 -9.19
CA MET A 5 -4.31 -17.47 -10.60
C MET A 5 -4.93 -16.10 -10.84
N PRO A 6 -4.35 -15.23 -11.69
CA PRO A 6 -4.98 -13.96 -12.03
C PRO A 6 -6.36 -14.17 -12.65
N ARG A 7 -7.35 -13.39 -12.20
CA ARG A 7 -8.72 -13.43 -12.75
C ARG A 7 -8.71 -12.89 -14.19
N PRO A 8 -9.22 -13.66 -15.19
CA PRO A 8 -9.30 -13.18 -16.56
C PRO A 8 -10.09 -11.87 -16.66
N HIS A 9 -9.60 -10.95 -17.49
CA HIS A 9 -10.21 -9.63 -17.73
C HIS A 9 -10.38 -8.74 -16.48
N TYR A 10 -9.69 -9.05 -15.38
CA TYR A 10 -9.68 -8.17 -14.22
C TYR A 10 -9.11 -6.79 -14.59
N LYS A 11 -9.85 -5.75 -14.22
CA LYS A 11 -9.40 -4.37 -14.32
C LYS A 11 -9.01 -3.93 -12.92
N PRO A 12 -7.72 -3.58 -12.70
CA PRO A 12 -7.29 -3.04 -11.42
C PRO A 12 -8.14 -1.84 -11.03
N GLN A 13 -8.41 -1.71 -9.74
CA GLN A 13 -9.08 -0.50 -9.26
C GLN A 13 -8.18 0.71 -9.49
N GLU A 14 -8.81 1.84 -9.83
CA GLU A 14 -8.08 3.10 -9.87
C GLU A 14 -7.47 3.38 -8.50
N PRO A 15 -6.16 3.72 -8.42
CA PRO A 15 -5.53 4.03 -7.15
C PRO A 15 -6.22 5.20 -6.45
N ASN A 16 -6.57 5.03 -5.17
CA ASN A 16 -7.41 5.97 -4.42
C ASN A 16 -6.63 6.76 -3.37
N GLY A 17 -5.30 6.78 -3.47
CA GLY A 17 -4.44 7.42 -2.48
C GLY A 17 -4.52 6.76 -1.11
N CYS A 18 -4.23 7.51 -0.05
CA CYS A 18 -4.17 6.96 1.30
C CYS A 18 -5.54 6.85 2.00
N SER A 19 -6.64 7.23 1.33
CA SER A 19 -7.96 7.42 1.95
C SER A 19 -8.59 6.14 2.49
N SER A 20 -8.23 4.98 1.93
CA SER A 20 -8.72 3.65 2.34
C SER A 20 -8.00 3.07 3.56
N TYR A 21 -6.78 3.52 3.86
CA TYR A 21 -5.91 2.90 4.87
C TYR A 21 -6.02 3.52 6.26
N PHE A 22 -6.49 4.77 6.36
CA PHE A 22 -6.49 5.54 7.60
C PHE A 22 -7.87 5.72 8.24
N LEU A 23 -8.73 4.69 8.25
CA LEU A 23 -10.02 4.73 8.96
C LEU A 23 -10.93 5.91 8.54
N GLY A 24 -10.86 6.34 7.27
CA GLY A 24 -11.62 7.50 6.80
C GLY A 24 -11.05 8.86 7.25
N LEU A 25 -9.92 8.89 7.95
CA LEU A 25 -9.12 10.11 8.08
C LEU A 25 -8.53 10.38 6.70
N LYS A 26 -9.08 11.40 6.04
CA LYS A 26 -8.44 12.03 4.90
C LYS A 26 -7.15 12.67 5.43
N LEU A 27 -6.09 11.88 5.59
CA LEU A 27 -4.72 12.37 5.70
C LEU A 27 -4.32 12.88 4.33
N ASP A 28 -5.07 13.88 3.89
CA ASP A 28 -4.67 14.82 2.86
C ASP A 28 -3.61 15.69 3.55
N LEU A 29 -2.44 15.10 3.84
CA LEU A 29 -1.31 15.82 4.43
C LEU A 29 -0.77 16.88 3.46
N GLY A 30 -1.45 17.13 2.33
CA GLY A 30 -1.09 18.14 1.34
C GLY A 30 0.25 17.85 0.67
N ILE A 31 0.75 16.61 0.79
CA ILE A 31 2.04 16.17 0.26
C ILE A 31 1.76 15.21 -0.90
N PRO A 32 1.76 15.68 -2.17
CA PRO A 32 1.54 14.85 -3.35
C PRO A 32 2.42 13.59 -3.42
N ALA A 33 3.62 13.67 -2.83
CA ALA A 33 4.56 12.55 -2.78
C ALA A 33 4.05 11.36 -1.97
N MET A 34 3.25 11.58 -0.92
CA MET A 34 2.71 10.49 -0.10
C MET A 34 1.55 9.78 -0.79
N THR A 35 0.69 10.52 -1.50
CA THR A 35 -0.34 9.95 -2.37
C THR A 35 0.26 9.02 -3.42
N LYS A 36 1.42 9.37 -3.98
CA LYS A 36 2.14 8.50 -4.93
C LYS A 36 2.54 7.16 -4.29
N CYS A 37 3.02 7.16 -3.04
CA CYS A 37 3.37 5.93 -2.33
C CYS A 37 2.14 5.06 -2.05
N CYS A 38 1.02 5.67 -1.65
CA CYS A 38 -0.22 4.93 -1.45
C CYS A 38 -0.75 4.32 -2.75
N ASN A 39 -0.65 5.03 -3.88
CA ASN A 39 -1.04 4.48 -5.18
C ASN A 39 -0.15 3.28 -5.59
N GLN A 40 1.15 3.31 -5.28
CA GLN A 40 2.03 2.16 -5.52
C GLN A 40 1.68 0.96 -4.64
N LEU A 41 1.25 1.21 -3.41
CA LEU A 41 0.77 0.16 -2.50
C LEU A 41 -0.52 -0.47 -3.04
N ASP A 42 -1.50 0.35 -3.45
CA ASP A 42 -2.75 -0.11 -4.05
C ASP A 42 -2.49 -1.05 -5.23
N VAL A 43 -1.69 -0.62 -6.20
CA VAL A 43 -1.33 -1.44 -7.36
C VAL A 43 -0.64 -2.74 -6.96
N CYS A 44 0.23 -2.71 -5.93
CA CYS A 44 0.90 -3.91 -5.43
C CYS A 44 -0.08 -4.88 -4.77
N TYR A 45 -1.01 -4.37 -3.95
CA TYR A 45 -2.05 -5.17 -3.31
C TYR A 45 -3.05 -5.75 -4.32
N ASP A 46 -3.33 -5.04 -5.41
CA ASP A 46 -4.23 -5.46 -6.49
C ASP A 46 -3.57 -6.41 -7.51
N THR A 47 -2.26 -6.63 -7.40
CA THR A 47 -1.57 -7.61 -8.24
C THR A 47 -1.81 -9.01 -7.70
N CYS A 48 -2.47 -9.87 -8.47
CA CYS A 48 -2.74 -11.23 -8.04
C CYS A 48 -1.47 -12.01 -7.69
N GLY A 49 -1.47 -12.67 -6.54
CA GLY A 49 -0.33 -13.46 -6.04
C GLY A 49 0.81 -12.60 -5.51
N ALA A 50 0.61 -11.29 -5.36
CA ALA A 50 1.58 -10.42 -4.71
C ALA A 50 1.84 -10.87 -3.27
N ASN A 51 3.03 -10.57 -2.77
CA ASN A 51 3.39 -10.85 -1.39
C ASN A 51 3.21 -9.57 -0.55
N LYS A 52 2.31 -9.60 0.44
CA LYS A 52 2.02 -8.44 1.31
C LYS A 52 3.29 -7.83 1.89
N TYR A 53 4.18 -8.64 2.46
CA TYR A 53 5.41 -8.14 3.08
C TYR A 53 6.33 -7.44 2.09
N ARG A 54 6.41 -7.92 0.84
CA ARG A 54 7.15 -7.24 -0.23
C ARG A 54 6.48 -5.92 -0.65
N CYS A 55 5.16 -5.87 -0.70
CA CYS A 55 4.42 -4.63 -0.97
C CYS A 55 4.65 -3.61 0.14
N ASP A 56 4.50 -4.02 1.40
CA ASP A 56 4.71 -3.16 2.58
C ASP A 56 6.15 -2.65 2.65
N ALA A 57 7.13 -3.49 2.36
CA ALA A 57 8.53 -3.08 2.31
C ALA A 57 8.75 -1.99 1.24
N LYS A 58 8.22 -2.18 0.02
CA LYS A 58 8.30 -1.17 -1.04
C LYS A 58 7.62 0.14 -0.63
N PHE A 59 6.48 0.05 0.05
CA PHE A 59 5.78 1.22 0.58
C PHE A 59 6.62 1.97 1.61
N ARG A 60 7.24 1.27 2.55
CA ARG A 60 8.18 1.85 3.52
C ARG A 60 9.31 2.60 2.81
N TRP A 61 9.96 1.94 1.84
CA TRP A 61 11.02 2.56 1.03
C TRP A 61 10.55 3.83 0.32
N CYS A 62 9.34 3.81 -0.25
CA CYS A 62 8.77 4.99 -0.90
C CYS A 62 8.62 6.18 0.08
N LEU A 63 8.11 5.94 1.29
CA LEU A 63 7.94 7.00 2.30
C LEU A 63 9.28 7.60 2.74
N HIS A 64 10.28 6.77 3.08
CA HIS A 64 11.59 7.28 3.50
C HIS A 64 12.36 7.97 2.37
N SER A 65 12.10 7.61 1.11
CA SER A 65 12.67 8.34 -0.03
C SER A 65 12.23 9.81 -0.04
N ILE A 66 11.00 10.11 0.38
CA ILE A 66 10.49 11.49 0.50
C ILE A 66 11.34 12.28 1.51
N CYS A 67 11.64 11.67 2.66
CA CYS A 67 12.46 12.29 3.70
C CYS A 67 13.92 12.48 3.25
N SER A 68 14.45 11.54 2.48
CA SER A 68 15.77 11.64 1.87
C SER A 68 15.85 12.80 0.86
N ASP A 69 14.81 12.98 0.03
CA ASP A 69 14.70 14.09 -0.91
C ASP A 69 14.55 15.44 -0.19
N LEU A 70 13.80 15.47 0.92
CA LEU A 70 13.66 16.66 1.78
C LEU A 70 15.02 17.08 2.38
N LYS A 71 15.80 16.10 2.89
CA LYS A 71 17.15 16.31 3.42
C LYS A 71 18.06 16.97 2.38
N ARG A 72 18.04 16.45 1.15
CA ARG A 72 18.84 16.97 0.04
C ARG A 72 18.41 18.37 -0.40
N SER A 73 17.11 18.64 -0.41
CA SER A 73 16.55 19.88 -0.95
C SER A 73 16.64 21.07 0.02
N LEU A 74 16.54 20.82 1.33
CA LEU A 74 16.40 21.88 2.32
C LEU A 74 17.55 21.95 3.36
N GLY A 75 18.39 20.91 3.48
CA GLY A 75 19.55 20.93 4.40
C GLY A 75 19.23 21.02 5.91
N PHE A 76 17.95 21.04 6.31
CA PHE A 76 17.54 21.10 7.72
C PHE A 76 17.40 19.71 8.33
N VAL A 77 18.36 19.31 9.19
CA VAL A 77 18.38 18.00 9.86
C VAL A 77 17.12 17.75 10.71
N SER A 78 16.65 18.75 11.45
CA SER A 78 15.48 18.62 12.35
C SER A 78 14.16 18.34 11.63
N LYS A 79 14.00 18.80 10.38
CA LYS A 79 12.81 18.50 9.56
C LYS A 79 12.83 17.08 9.00
N VAL A 80 14.01 16.48 8.87
CA VAL A 80 14.19 15.11 8.37
C VAL A 80 13.76 14.11 9.43
N GLU A 81 14.14 14.31 10.70
CA GLU A 81 13.71 13.43 11.81
C GLU A 81 12.19 13.41 11.98
N ALA A 82 11.54 14.58 11.87
CA ALA A 82 10.08 14.67 11.89
C ALA A 82 9.44 13.94 10.70
N CYS A 83 10.04 14.05 9.50
CA CYS A 83 9.58 13.32 8.32
C CYS A 83 9.71 11.81 8.51
N GLU A 84 10.87 11.32 8.98
CA GLU A 84 11.11 9.90 9.21
C GLU A 84 10.14 9.33 10.25
N SER A 85 9.86 10.08 11.31
CA SER A 85 8.88 9.70 12.34
C SER A 85 7.46 9.56 11.76
N VAL A 86 7.04 10.49 10.90
CA VAL A 86 5.75 10.41 10.19
C VAL A 86 5.73 9.23 9.23
N ALA A 87 6.81 9.00 8.48
CA ALA A 87 6.94 7.86 7.57
C ALA A 87 6.82 6.52 8.29
N ASP A 88 7.49 6.35 9.43
CA ASP A 88 7.38 5.14 10.26
C ASP A 88 5.97 4.97 10.84
N ALA A 89 5.33 6.05 11.31
CA ALA A 89 3.96 5.98 11.82
C ALA A 89 2.96 5.54 10.74
N VAL A 90 3.07 6.11 9.54
CA VAL A 90 2.25 5.75 8.36
C VAL A 90 2.50 4.30 7.96
N PHE A 91 3.75 3.88 7.88
CA PHE A 91 4.11 2.49 7.58
C PHE A 91 3.55 1.52 8.62
N ASN A 92 3.70 1.80 9.91
CA ASN A 92 3.23 0.94 10.99
C ASN A 92 1.70 0.78 10.97
N ALA A 93 0.96 1.84 10.62
CA ALA A 93 -0.48 1.78 10.43
C ALA A 93 -0.86 0.82 9.28
N VAL A 94 -0.23 0.97 8.10
CA VAL A 94 -0.45 0.08 6.95
C VAL A 94 -0.04 -1.36 7.26
N TRP A 95 1.10 -1.56 7.92
CA TRP A 95 1.58 -2.88 8.30
C TRP A 95 0.55 -3.62 9.17
N THR A 96 0.06 -2.93 10.20
CA THR A 96 -0.83 -3.47 11.23
C THR A 96 -2.26 -3.67 10.70
N LEU A 97 -2.80 -2.69 9.98
CA LEU A 97 -4.20 -2.69 9.55
C LEU A 97 -4.38 -3.22 8.12
N GLY A 98 -3.29 -3.42 7.37
CA GLY A 98 -3.31 -3.73 5.94
C GLY A 98 -3.68 -5.16 5.56
N CYS A 99 -3.85 -6.08 6.52
CA CYS A 99 -4.17 -7.48 6.21
C CYS A 99 -5.51 -7.63 5.48
N ARG A 100 -6.57 -7.03 6.03
CA ARG A 100 -7.91 -7.06 5.42
C ARG A 100 -7.96 -6.43 4.01
N PRO A 101 -7.47 -5.20 3.78
CA PRO A 101 -7.49 -4.62 2.44
C PRO A 101 -6.64 -5.42 1.45
N PHE A 102 -5.46 -5.92 1.86
CA PHE A 102 -4.65 -6.81 1.01
C PHE A 102 -5.45 -8.05 0.58
N MET A 103 -6.07 -8.76 1.52
CA MET A 103 -6.85 -9.96 1.21
C MET A 103 -8.07 -9.68 0.33
N ASN A 104 -8.72 -8.53 0.50
CA ASN A 104 -9.85 -8.12 -0.35
C ASN A 104 -9.40 -7.85 -1.79
N SER A 105 -8.27 -7.15 -1.98
CA SER A 105 -7.67 -6.94 -3.31
C SER A 105 -7.26 -8.28 -3.94
N GLN A 106 -6.64 -9.19 -3.18
CA GLN A 106 -6.30 -10.51 -3.68
C GLN A 106 -7.53 -11.33 -4.11
N ARG A 107 -8.63 -11.32 -3.35
CA ARG A 107 -9.88 -12.00 -3.76
C ARG A 107 -10.49 -11.40 -5.03
N SER A 108 -10.34 -10.10 -5.22
CA SER A 108 -10.84 -9.41 -6.41
C SER A 108 -10.00 -9.77 -7.65
N ALA A 109 -8.67 -9.72 -7.49
CA ALA A 109 -7.70 -9.89 -8.56
C ALA A 109 -7.37 -11.36 -8.91
N CYS A 110 -7.59 -12.29 -7.98
CA CYS A 110 -7.27 -13.71 -8.15
C CYS A 110 -8.52 -14.60 -8.23
N ILE A 111 -8.30 -15.79 -8.77
CA ILE A 111 -9.11 -16.98 -8.56
C ILE A 111 -8.34 -17.88 -7.59
N CYS A 112 -8.97 -18.19 -6.46
CA CYS A 112 -8.42 -19.09 -5.45
C CYS A 112 -9.18 -20.43 -5.50
N ASN A 113 -8.47 -21.56 -5.53
CA ASN A 113 -9.11 -22.89 -5.66
C ASN A 113 -10.03 -23.28 -4.47
N GLU A 114 -10.11 -22.48 -3.41
CA GLU A 114 -11.11 -22.65 -2.34
C GLU A 114 -12.47 -22.00 -2.68
N GLU A 115 -12.53 -21.09 -3.66
CA GLU A 115 -13.76 -20.40 -4.10
C GLU A 115 -14.68 -21.32 -4.91
N GLU A 116 -14.17 -22.39 -5.53
CA GLU A 116 -15.01 -23.33 -6.32
C GLU A 116 -15.83 -24.30 -5.45
N ARG A 117 -15.61 -24.36 -4.13
CA ARG A 117 -16.23 -25.38 -3.28
C ARG A 117 -17.57 -24.97 -2.66
N ASP A 118 -17.96 -23.71 -2.77
CA ASP A 118 -19.19 -23.17 -2.17
C ASP A 118 -20.31 -22.88 -3.20
N GLU A 119 -20.13 -23.25 -4.47
CA GLU A 119 -21.13 -23.08 -5.55
C GLU A 119 -21.56 -24.41 -6.25
N LEU A 120 -21.52 -25.55 -5.54
CA LEU A 120 -22.11 -26.82 -6.02
C LEU A 120 -23.15 -27.38 -5.04
#